data_AF-A0A7G6WWB0-F1
#
_entry.id   AF-A0A7G6WWB0-F1
#
_cell.length_a   1.000
_cell.length_b   1.000
_cell.length_c   1.000
_cell.angle_alpha   90.00
_cell.angle_beta   90.00
_cell.angle_gamma   90.00
#
_symmetry.space_group_name_H-M   'P 1'
#
loop_
_entity.id
_entity.type
_entity.pdbx_description
1 polymer ?
#
loop_
_entity_poly.entity_id
_entity_poly.type
_entity_poly.pdbx_seq_one_letter_code
_entity_poly.pdbx_strand_id
1 'polypeptide(L)'
;MDLTRLSDDVEVISRGYARAHGFTRDETGFLLKLQEEVGELTQAFLMRAGQARSKGNTQQELDDQFGAELADVLCHVVLLARHHGVDLAEQVERKWLVWHPDRSAPTAGGSDPASMITELPS
;
A
#
# COMPACT_ATOMS: atom_id res chain seq x y z
N MET A 1 -13.64 3.52 2.08
CA MET A 1 -13.18 3.58 0.69
C MET A 1 -13.36 2.21 0.09
N ASP A 2 -13.95 2.12 -1.10
CA ASP A 2 -14.06 0.86 -1.84
C ASP A 2 -12.83 0.69 -2.74
N LEU A 3 -12.18 -0.48 -2.68
CA LEU A 3 -10.96 -0.75 -3.45
C LEU A 3 -11.22 -0.80 -4.95
N THR A 4 -12.40 -1.26 -5.37
CA THR A 4 -12.77 -1.30 -6.79
C THR A 4 -12.86 0.11 -7.35
N ARG A 5 -13.60 0.98 -6.66
CA ARG A 5 -13.71 2.39 -7.03
C ARG A 5 -12.35 3.10 -7.01
N LEU A 6 -11.52 2.86 -5.99
CA LEU A 6 -10.16 3.41 -5.93
C LEU A 6 -9.34 2.97 -7.15
N SER A 7 -9.40 1.69 -7.51
CA SER A 7 -8.70 1.13 -8.66
C SER A 7 -9.08 1.84 -9.96
N ASP A 8 -10.36 2.12 -10.17
CA ASP A 8 -10.83 2.82 -11.36
C ASP A 8 -10.37 4.29 -11.39
N ASP A 9 -10.50 5.01 -10.27
CA ASP A 9 -10.15 6.43 -10.17
C ASP A 9 -8.63 6.63 -10.37
N VAL A 10 -7.80 5.83 -9.69
CA VAL A 10 -6.33 5.92 -9.79
C VAL A 10 -5.82 5.49 -11.16
N GLU A 11 -6.46 4.52 -11.81
CA GLU A 11 -6.11 4.11 -13.18
C GLU A 11 -6.36 5.24 -14.19
N VAL A 12 -7.41 6.05 -14.02
CA VAL A 12 -7.63 7.23 -14.86
C VAL A 12 -6.52 8.25 -14.68
N ILE A 13 -6.16 8.56 -13.42
CA ILE A 13 -5.11 9.52 -13.09
C ILE A 13 -3.75 9.06 -13.63
N SER A 14 -3.37 7.81 -13.35
CA SER A 14 -2.08 7.23 -13.74
C SER A 14 -1.91 7.18 -15.27
N ARG A 15 -2.98 6.85 -16.03
CA ARG A 15 -2.96 6.97 -17.51
C ARG A 15 -2.80 8.41 -17.99
N GLY A 16 -3.43 9.37 -17.30
CA GLY A 16 -3.25 10.79 -17.60
C GLY A 16 -1.80 11.21 -17.44
N TYR A 17 -1.18 10.84 -16.33
CA TYR A 17 0.20 11.16 -16.00
C TYR A 17 1.19 10.52 -16.98
N ALA A 18 1.04 9.23 -17.30
CA ALA A 18 1.91 8.57 -18.28
C ALA A 18 1.82 9.19 -19.69
N ARG A 19 0.63 9.61 -20.12
CA ARG A 19 0.48 10.33 -21.40
C ARG A 19 1.15 11.70 -21.36
N ALA A 20 1.07 12.41 -20.24
CA ALA A 20 1.68 13.73 -20.10
C ALA A 20 3.21 13.67 -20.05
N HIS A 21 3.78 12.62 -19.45
CA HIS A 21 5.22 12.48 -19.21
C HIS A 21 5.93 11.49 -20.13
N GLY A 22 5.19 10.80 -21.01
CA GLY A 22 5.75 9.99 -22.10
C GLY A 22 6.43 8.70 -21.66
N PHE A 23 6.04 8.10 -20.53
CA PHE A 23 6.59 6.82 -20.07
C PHE A 23 5.61 5.66 -20.29
N THR A 24 6.18 4.47 -20.49
CA THR A 24 5.42 3.23 -20.69
C THR A 24 4.98 2.65 -19.36
N ARG A 25 3.71 2.24 -19.27
CA ARG A 25 3.14 1.53 -18.11
C ARG A 25 3.05 0.04 -18.43
N ASP A 26 4.20 -0.61 -18.54
CA ASP A 26 4.29 -2.06 -18.68
C ASP A 26 4.48 -2.74 -17.31
N GLU A 27 4.50 -4.08 -17.29
CA GLU A 27 4.61 -4.89 -16.08
C GLU A 27 5.82 -4.48 -15.23
N THR A 28 6.96 -4.23 -15.88
CA THR A 28 8.19 -3.81 -15.19
C THR A 28 8.06 -2.37 -14.67
N GLY A 29 7.43 -1.48 -15.44
CA GLY A 29 7.19 -0.10 -15.07
C GLY A 29 6.36 0.05 -13.80
N PHE A 30 5.29 -0.75 -13.63
CA PHE A 30 4.51 -0.75 -12.39
C PHE A 30 5.33 -1.23 -11.18
N LEU A 31 6.14 -2.27 -11.34
CA LEU A 31 6.98 -2.76 -10.25
C LEU A 31 8.05 -1.74 -9.85
N LEU A 32 8.73 -1.12 -10.83
CA LEU A 32 9.76 -0.12 -10.57
C LEU A 32 9.18 1.15 -9.94
N LYS A 33 8.02 1.60 -10.40
CA LYS A 33 7.37 2.77 -9.81
C LYS A 33 6.87 2.48 -8.39
N LEU A 34 6.38 1.27 -8.10
CA LEU A 34 6.11 0.87 -6.70
C LEU A 34 7.38 0.93 -5.83
N GLN A 35 8.52 0.47 -6.35
CA GLN A 35 9.79 0.53 -5.63
C GLN A 35 10.29 1.97 -5.41
N GLU A 36 10.01 2.86 -6.35
CA GLU A 36 10.23 4.31 -6.21
C GLU A 36 9.38 4.89 -5.07
N GLU A 37 8.06 4.67 -5.06
CA GLU A 37 7.17 5.22 -4.01
C GLU A 37 7.55 4.68 -2.61
N VAL A 38 7.96 3.41 -2.51
CA VAL A 38 8.46 2.84 -1.24
C VAL A 38 9.75 3.53 -0.78
N GLY A 39 10.61 3.94 -1.72
CA GLY A 39 11.80 4.73 -1.44
C GLY A 39 11.47 6.13 -0.93
N GLU A 40 10.51 6.81 -1.56
CA GLU A 40 10.03 8.13 -1.14
C GLU A 40 9.36 8.07 0.24
N LEU A 41 8.50 7.07 0.48
CA LEU A 41 7.92 6.79 1.80
C LEU A 41 9.00 6.54 2.85
N THR A 42 10.03 5.76 2.52
CA THR A 42 11.15 5.49 3.44
C THR A 42 11.87 6.80 3.80
N GLN A 43 12.12 7.67 2.81
CA GLN A 43 12.75 8.95 3.06
C GLN A 43 11.86 9.85 3.93
N ALA A 44 10.56 9.94 3.63
CA ALA A 44 9.60 10.72 4.41
C ALA A 44 9.53 10.23 5.86
N PHE A 45 9.49 8.92 6.07
CA PHE A 45 9.54 8.31 7.40
C PHE A 45 10.82 8.69 8.17
N LEU A 46 11.99 8.57 7.54
CA LEU A 46 13.27 8.90 8.19
C LEU A 46 13.36 10.39 8.55
N MET A 47 12.88 11.28 7.69
CA MET A 47 12.83 12.72 8.00
C MET A 47 11.88 12.99 9.18
N ARG A 48 10.68 12.39 9.15
CA ARG A 48 9.67 12.50 10.20
C ARG A 48 10.17 11.96 11.55
N ALA A 49 10.95 10.88 11.54
CA ALA A 49 11.54 10.27 12.73
C ALA A 49 12.80 11.01 13.25
N GLY A 50 13.23 12.08 12.59
CA GLY A 50 14.46 12.80 12.93
C GLY A 50 15.75 12.05 12.58
N GLN A 51 15.67 11.02 11.75
CA GLN A 51 16.78 10.17 11.31
C GLN A 51 17.40 10.62 9.98
N ALA A 52 16.80 11.62 9.32
CA ALA A 52 17.33 12.29 8.14
C ALA A 52 17.15 13.81 8.25
N ARG A 53 17.85 14.57 7.40
CA ARG A 53 17.72 16.04 7.38
C ARG A 53 16.28 16.42 7.02
N SER A 54 15.64 17.24 7.86
CA SER A 54 14.29 17.78 7.62
C SER A 54 14.21 18.78 6.47
N LYS A 55 15.36 19.21 5.93
CA LYS A 55 15.47 20.18 4.82
C LYS A 55 14.75 21.52 5.07
N GLY A 56 14.54 21.88 6.34
CA GLY A 56 13.85 23.12 6.73
C GLY A 56 12.33 22.97 6.88
N ASN A 57 11.78 21.78 6.65
CA ASN A 57 10.37 21.50 6.87
C ASN A 57 10.02 21.52 8.36
N THR A 58 8.83 22.03 8.66
CA THR A 58 8.16 21.94 9.95
C THR A 58 7.67 20.51 10.20
N GLN A 59 7.33 20.20 11.45
CA GLN A 59 6.81 18.87 11.80
C GLN A 59 5.51 18.54 11.05
N GLN A 60 4.62 19.52 10.87
CA GLN A 60 3.38 19.34 10.13
C GLN A 60 3.65 18.99 8.66
N GLU A 61 4.58 19.69 8.01
CA GLU A 61 4.95 19.39 6.61
C GLU A 61 5.58 17.99 6.48
N LEU A 62 6.33 17.53 7.47
CA LEU A 62 6.86 16.16 7.50
C LEU A 62 5.76 15.11 7.69
N ASP A 63 4.76 15.39 8.52
CA ASP A 63 3.59 14.52 8.71
C ASP A 63 2.73 14.45 7.42
N ASP A 64 2.50 15.60 6.77
CA ASP A 64 1.75 15.70 5.53
C ASP A 64 2.47 14.97 4.38
N GLN A 65 3.79 15.15 4.27
CA GLN A 65 4.60 14.43 3.28
C GLN A 65 4.53 12.93 3.51
N PHE A 66 4.73 12.46 4.75
CA PHE A 66 4.61 11.03 5.06
C PHE A 66 3.22 10.46 4.69
N GLY A 67 2.15 11.21 4.94
CA GLY A 67 0.80 10.84 4.53
C GLY A 67 0.62 10.74 3.01
N ALA A 68 1.22 11.67 2.25
CA ALA A 68 1.20 11.64 0.79
C ALA A 68 1.92 10.39 0.25
N GLU A 69 3.14 10.11 0.71
CA GLU A 69 3.89 8.94 0.24
C GLU A 69 3.22 7.60 0.61
N LEU A 70 2.54 7.54 1.76
CA LEU A 70 1.72 6.37 2.12
C LEU A 70 0.57 6.16 1.13
N ALA A 71 -0.07 7.24 0.70
CA ALA A 71 -1.14 7.19 -0.28
C ALA A 71 -0.61 6.75 -1.65
N ASP A 72 0.57 7.22 -2.06
CA ASP A 72 1.21 6.84 -3.32
C ASP A 72 1.57 5.34 -3.34
N VAL A 73 2.18 4.81 -2.27
CA VAL A 73 2.43 3.37 -2.14
C VAL A 73 1.13 2.57 -2.24
N LEU A 74 0.07 2.96 -1.52
CA LEU A 74 -1.22 2.28 -1.59
C LEU A 74 -1.80 2.30 -3.01
N CYS A 75 -1.80 3.46 -3.66
CA CYS A 75 -2.30 3.63 -5.02
C CYS A 75 -1.51 2.77 -6.01
N HIS A 76 -0.19 2.68 -5.87
CA HIS A 76 0.63 1.89 -6.76
C HIS A 76 0.46 0.37 -6.56
N VAL A 77 0.23 -0.09 -5.33
CA VAL A 77 -0.16 -1.49 -5.07
C VAL A 77 -1.49 -1.82 -5.75
N VAL A 78 -2.48 -0.93 -5.65
CA VAL A 78 -3.80 -1.11 -6.31
C VAL A 78 -3.67 -1.12 -7.83
N LEU A 79 -2.83 -0.24 -8.40
CA LEU A 79 -2.54 -0.22 -9.83
C LEU A 79 -1.84 -1.50 -10.30
N LEU A 80 -0.86 -1.99 -9.55
CA LEU A 80 -0.15 -3.23 -9.86
C LEU A 80 -1.11 -4.43 -9.84
N ALA A 81 -1.96 -4.53 -8.82
CA ALA A 81 -2.99 -5.57 -8.74
C ALA A 81 -3.93 -5.51 -9.95
N ARG A 82 -4.41 -4.31 -10.31
CA ARG A 82 -5.25 -4.10 -11.50
C ARG A 82 -4.55 -4.55 -12.78
N HIS A 83 -3.29 -4.16 -12.95
CA HIS A 83 -2.51 -4.49 -14.14
C HIS A 83 -2.40 -6.01 -14.36
N HIS A 84 -2.23 -6.77 -13.28
CA HIS A 84 -2.15 -8.24 -13.32
C HIS A 84 -3.52 -8.95 -13.19
N GLY A 85 -4.63 -8.21 -13.14
CA GLY A 85 -5.96 -8.80 -13.00
C GLY A 85 -6.20 -9.49 -11.64
N VAL A 86 -5.51 -9.06 -10.59
CA VAL A 86 -5.65 -9.58 -9.24
C VAL A 86 -6.77 -8.85 -8.51
N ASP A 87 -7.77 -9.58 -8.02
CA ASP A 87 -8.75 -9.05 -7.06
C ASP A 87 -8.09 -8.89 -5.69
N LEU A 88 -7.51 -7.70 -5.45
CA LEU A 88 -6.79 -7.42 -4.21
C LEU A 88 -7.69 -7.51 -2.97
N ALA A 89 -8.98 -7.15 -3.08
CA ALA A 89 -9.91 -7.22 -1.96
C ALA A 89 -10.13 -8.69 -1.54
N GLU A 90 -10.38 -9.56 -2.53
CA GLU A 90 -10.51 -11.00 -2.30
C GLU A 90 -9.22 -11.60 -1.73
N GLN A 91 -8.04 -11.21 -2.24
CA GLN A 91 -6.76 -11.69 -1.71
C GLN A 91 -6.55 -11.28 -0.24
N VAL A 92 -6.90 -10.05 0.12
CA VAL A 92 -6.82 -9.57 1.51
C VAL A 92 -7.81 -10.31 2.40
N GLU A 93 -9.05 -10.55 1.93
CA GLU A 93 -10.04 -11.34 2.65
C GLU A 93 -9.52 -12.75 2.96
N ARG A 94 -9.00 -13.44 1.94
CA ARG A 94 -8.53 -14.82 2.05
C ARG A 94 -7.24 -14.95 2.88
N LYS A 95 -6.29 -14.03 2.74
CA LYS A 95 -4.97 -14.12 3.39
C LYS A 95 -4.98 -13.57 4.81
N TRP A 96 -5.62 -12.42 5.04
CA TRP A 96 -5.52 -11.67 6.29
C TRP A 96 -6.79 -11.69 7.12
N LEU A 97 -7.96 -11.41 6.51
CA LEU A 97 -9.18 -11.20 7.29
C LEU A 97 -9.79 -12.48 7.88
N VAL A 98 -9.37 -13.66 7.42
CA VAL A 98 -9.70 -14.95 8.04
C VAL A 98 -9.28 -15.02 9.52
N TRP A 99 -8.26 -14.24 9.92
CA TRP A 99 -7.74 -14.18 11.28
C TRP A 99 -8.34 -13.03 12.12
N HIS A 100 -9.30 -12.27 11.59
CA HIS A 100 -9.89 -11.17 12.32
C HIS A 100 -10.84 -11.71 13.41
N PRO A 101 -10.58 -11.44 14.71
CA PRO A 101 -11.25 -12.11 15.83
C PRO A 101 -12.78 -11.98 15.82
N ASP A 102 -13.31 -10.83 15.39
CA ASP A 102 -14.76 -10.60 15.31
C ASP A 102 -15.41 -11.08 13.98
N ARG A 103 -14.60 -11.58 13.04
CA ARG A 103 -15.07 -12.12 11.74
C ARG A 103 -14.89 -13.63 11.64
N SER A 104 -14.00 -14.19 12.44
CA SER A 104 -13.91 -15.64 12.64
C SER A 104 -15.17 -16.09 13.39
N ALA A 105 -15.97 -16.97 12.78
CA ALA A 105 -17.02 -17.66 13.52
C ALA A 105 -16.40 -18.39 14.73
N PRO A 106 -17.13 -18.59 15.84
CA PRO A 106 -16.63 -19.36 16.97
C PRO A 106 -16.52 -20.84 16.55
N THR A 107 -15.40 -21.22 15.95
CA THR A 107 -15.06 -22.64 15.79
C THR A 107 -14.51 -23.14 17.10
N ALA A 108 -15.34 -23.92 17.79
CA ALA A 108 -14.97 -24.73 18.93
C ALA A 108 -13.74 -25.61 18.59
N GLY A 109 -12.67 -25.48 19.37
CA GLY A 109 -11.47 -26.31 19.24
C GLY A 109 -10.21 -25.47 19.34
N GLY A 110 -9.67 -25.38 20.55
CA GLY A 110 -8.68 -24.37 20.92
C GLY A 110 -7.32 -24.47 20.22
N SER A 111 -6.75 -23.29 20.04
CA SER A 111 -5.31 -23.02 20.07
C SER A 111 -5.09 -21.63 20.64
N ASP A 112 -4.05 -21.50 21.46
CA ASP A 112 -3.71 -20.33 22.26
C ASP A 112 -3.44 -19.09 21.39
N PRO A 113 -4.05 -17.91 21.66
CA PRO A 113 -3.81 -16.69 20.90
C PRO A 113 -2.33 -16.25 20.86
N ALA A 114 -1.50 -16.70 21.81
CA ALA A 114 -0.06 -16.44 21.80
C ALA A 114 0.70 -17.20 20.69
N SER A 115 0.11 -18.27 20.14
CA SER A 115 0.71 -19.05 19.03
C SER A 115 0.40 -18.45 17.65
N MET A 116 -0.57 -17.54 17.53
CA MET A 116 -0.99 -16.90 16.26
C MET A 116 -0.02 -15.83 15.73
N ILE A 117 0.86 -15.27 16.57
CA ILE A 117 1.80 -14.21 16.15
C ILE A 117 2.99 -14.77 15.35
N THR A 118 3.30 -16.06 15.52
CA THR A 118 4.43 -16.73 14.86
C THR A 118 4.08 -17.20 13.43
N GLU A 119 2.80 -17.21 13.05
CA GLU A 119 2.30 -17.67 11.73
C GLU A 119 1.68 -16.54 10.89
N LEU A 120 2.11 -15.29 11.09
CA LEU A 120 1.83 -14.26 10.09
C LEU A 120 2.57 -14.66 8.80
N PRO A 121 1.88 -14.80 7.66
CA PRO A 121 2.54 -15.18 6.42
C PRO A 121 3.60 -14.12 6.10
N SER A 122 4.84 -14.59 5.88
CA SER A 122 5.98 -13.75 5.46
C SER A 122 5.64 -12.90 4.23
#